data_AF-A0A6A6C4C3-F1
#
_entry.id   AF-A0A6A6C4C3-F1
#
_cell.length_a   1.000
_cell.length_b   1.000
_cell.length_c   1.000
_cell.angle_alpha   90.00
_cell.angle_beta   90.00
_cell.angle_gamma   90.00
#
_symmetry.space_group_name_H-M   'P 1'
#
loop_
_entity.id
_entity.type
_entity.pdbx_description
1 polymer ?
#
loop_
_entity_poly.entity_id
_entity_poly.type
_entity_poly.pdbx_seq_one_letter_code
_entity_poly.pdbx_strand_id
1 'polypeptide(L)'
;MYGDSTADLRRTNITREWRDTTFEDIRGKESSLSYSTTGVAICRLVSSMKYEDFDIDQKVWNIYFKELEGTLRTLLNAREVKFFRYGIRKRHVDFPVSTGQEYDFAQPTSIAHVDATIDSTKEEMVRQFGDRANELMTRRFSWVNVWRPLRGPVNDWPLCFCDASSVDPQDAEATDMVYPDYFTENLSLRYNQKQRWYYLSDHTIDEIIVFKQSDSESTGLGGVPHCSFANPKALATELPRESIEARALVIY
;
A
#
# COMPACT_ATOMS: atom_id res chain seq x y z
N MET A 1 -16.06 -43.66 -17.24
CA MET A 1 -14.99 -42.89 -17.89
C MET A 1 -15.41 -41.43 -17.98
N TYR A 2 -15.09 -40.66 -16.96
CA TYR A 2 -14.86 -39.23 -17.06
C TYR A 2 -13.47 -39.04 -16.48
N GLY A 3 -12.55 -38.60 -17.32
CA GLY A 3 -11.12 -38.56 -17.01
C GLY A 3 -10.84 -37.60 -15.88
N ASP A 4 -10.18 -38.12 -14.85
CA ASP A 4 -9.43 -37.36 -13.89
C ASP A 4 -8.21 -36.78 -14.62
N SER A 5 -8.33 -35.57 -15.17
CA SER A 5 -7.19 -34.79 -15.69
C SER A 5 -7.03 -33.49 -14.89
N THR A 6 -6.85 -33.62 -13.58
CA THR A 6 -6.45 -32.51 -12.71
C THR A 6 -4.92 -32.34 -12.65
N ALA A 7 -4.17 -33.19 -13.35
CA ALA A 7 -2.73 -33.07 -13.47
C ALA A 7 -2.35 -32.00 -14.52
N ASP A 8 -1.73 -30.92 -14.03
CA ASP A 8 -0.82 -30.01 -14.75
C ASP A 8 -1.33 -28.65 -15.27
N LEU A 9 -2.44 -28.13 -14.75
CA LEU A 9 -2.71 -26.68 -14.87
C LEU A 9 -1.89 -25.91 -13.82
N ARG A 10 -0.84 -25.23 -14.28
CA ARG A 10 -0.06 -24.32 -13.44
C ARG A 10 -0.98 -23.24 -12.86
N ARG A 11 -1.07 -23.17 -11.53
CA ARG A 11 -1.88 -22.17 -10.81
C ARG A 11 -1.30 -20.76 -10.89
N THR A 12 -0.04 -20.62 -11.26
CA THR A 12 0.64 -19.34 -11.47
C THR A 12 1.73 -19.49 -12.52
N ASN A 13 1.96 -18.41 -13.28
CA ASN A 13 3.11 -18.24 -14.16
C ASN A 13 4.33 -17.64 -13.43
N ILE A 14 4.23 -17.38 -12.12
CA ILE A 14 5.28 -16.78 -11.30
C ILE A 14 6.16 -17.88 -10.70
N THR A 15 7.48 -17.76 -10.88
CA THR A 15 8.47 -18.54 -10.12
C THR A 15 8.93 -17.70 -8.93
N ARG A 16 8.96 -18.30 -7.74
CA ARG A 16 9.37 -17.61 -6.51
C ARG A 16 10.77 -18.06 -6.09
N GLU A 17 11.62 -17.10 -5.76
CA GLU A 17 12.93 -17.32 -5.17
C GLU A 17 13.01 -16.57 -3.84
N TRP A 18 13.67 -17.16 -2.86
CA TRP A 18 13.92 -16.51 -1.57
C TRP A 18 15.27 -15.80 -1.60
N ARG A 19 15.28 -14.51 -1.26
CA ARG A 19 16.47 -13.68 -1.19
C ARG A 19 16.47 -12.93 0.13
N ASP A 20 17.58 -12.99 0.85
CA ASP A 20 17.76 -12.16 2.03
C ASP A 20 17.81 -10.69 1.60
N THR A 21 17.00 -9.86 2.26
CA THR A 21 16.88 -8.43 1.99
C THR A 21 17.01 -7.68 3.30
N THR A 22 17.72 -6.55 3.28
CA THR A 22 17.85 -5.68 4.45
C THR A 22 16.77 -4.61 4.43
N PHE A 23 16.04 -4.50 5.54
CA PHE A 23 15.13 -3.39 5.81
C PHE A 23 15.80 -2.45 6.81
N GLU A 24 16.11 -1.23 6.40
CA GLU A 24 16.65 -0.20 7.31
C GLU A 24 15.51 0.44 8.11
N ASP A 25 15.72 0.54 9.41
CA ASP A 25 14.81 1.27 10.30
C ASP A 25 15.08 2.78 10.16
N ILE A 26 14.04 3.52 9.78
CA ILE A 26 14.10 4.97 9.58
C ILE A 26 13.64 5.76 10.81
N ARG A 27 13.32 5.11 11.93
CA ARG A 27 12.98 5.80 13.18
C ARG A 27 14.08 6.77 13.59
N GLY A 28 13.70 8.04 13.82
CA GLY A 28 14.62 9.14 14.10
C GLY A 28 15.34 9.72 12.87
N LYS A 29 15.08 9.20 11.68
CA LYS A 29 15.59 9.68 10.38
C LYS A 29 14.45 10.01 9.42
N GLU A 30 13.22 10.20 9.92
CA GLU A 30 12.02 10.39 9.09
C GLU A 30 12.18 11.57 8.12
N SER A 31 12.91 12.61 8.52
CA SER A 31 13.20 13.80 7.70
C SER A 31 14.15 13.55 6.52
N SER A 32 14.81 12.38 6.44
CA SER A 32 15.60 12.01 5.26
C SER A 32 14.72 11.56 4.09
N LEU A 33 13.43 11.28 4.35
CA LEU A 33 12.44 10.99 3.32
C LEU A 33 11.76 12.28 2.87
N SER A 34 11.44 12.34 1.59
CA SER A 34 10.54 13.34 1.02
C SER A 34 9.64 12.66 0.01
N TYR A 35 8.37 13.06 0.03
CA TYR A 35 7.38 12.56 -0.92
C TYR A 35 7.79 12.85 -2.37
N SER A 36 8.46 13.99 -2.63
CA SER A 36 8.87 14.38 -3.97
C SER A 36 10.03 13.54 -4.53
N THR A 37 10.93 13.05 -3.67
CA THR A 37 12.15 12.35 -4.09
C THR A 37 12.02 10.84 -3.93
N THR A 38 11.62 10.38 -2.74
CA THR A 38 11.51 8.95 -2.39
C THR A 38 10.11 8.39 -2.67
N GLY A 39 9.12 9.27 -2.88
CA GLY A 39 7.72 8.89 -3.02
C GLY A 39 7.02 8.66 -1.68
N VAL A 40 7.70 8.87 -0.53
CA VAL A 40 7.20 8.58 0.81
C VAL A 40 7.36 9.78 1.74
N ALA A 41 6.37 10.00 2.60
CA ALA A 41 6.46 10.91 3.74
C ALA A 41 5.85 10.26 4.99
N ILE A 42 6.46 10.54 6.13
CA ILE A 42 5.91 10.21 7.45
C ILE A 42 5.24 11.47 7.99
N CYS A 43 3.98 11.37 8.38
CA CYS A 43 3.24 12.50 8.93
C CYS A 43 2.62 12.11 10.26
N ARG A 44 2.42 13.11 11.13
CA ARG A 44 1.56 12.94 12.30
C ARG A 44 0.12 13.25 11.95
N LEU A 45 -0.79 12.41 12.42
CA LEU A 45 -2.23 12.56 12.31
C LEU A 45 -2.87 12.17 13.62
N VAL A 46 -3.30 13.16 14.41
CA VAL A 46 -4.14 12.92 15.58
C VAL A 46 -5.58 12.86 15.10
N SER A 47 -6.12 11.65 15.01
CA SER A 47 -7.48 11.40 14.55
C SER A 47 -8.48 11.48 15.70
N SER A 48 -9.69 11.98 15.44
CA SER A 48 -10.80 11.90 16.40
C SER A 48 -11.43 10.49 16.47
N MET A 49 -11.07 9.60 15.55
CA MET A 49 -11.56 8.23 15.47
C MET A 49 -11.05 7.37 16.62
N LYS A 50 -11.95 6.62 17.24
CA LYS A 50 -11.62 5.51 18.15
C LYS A 50 -11.37 4.23 17.36
N TYR A 51 -10.79 3.23 18.02
CA TYR A 51 -10.49 1.95 17.39
C TYR A 51 -11.76 1.27 16.81
N GLU A 52 -12.87 1.27 17.56
CA GLU A 52 -14.14 0.65 17.13
C GLU A 52 -14.82 1.42 15.99
N ASP A 53 -14.45 2.69 15.78
CA ASP A 53 -15.02 3.50 14.71
C ASP A 53 -14.58 3.02 13.32
N PHE A 54 -13.45 2.30 13.23
CA PHE A 54 -12.96 1.72 11.97
C PHE A 54 -13.77 0.51 11.50
N ASP A 55 -14.59 -0.09 12.37
CA ASP A 55 -15.54 -1.12 11.98
C ASP A 55 -16.86 -0.52 11.43
N ILE A 56 -17.00 0.83 11.42
CA ILE A 56 -18.17 1.55 10.91
C ILE A 56 -17.78 2.32 9.64
N ASP A 57 -18.09 1.75 8.46
CA ASP A 57 -17.73 2.31 7.15
C ASP A 57 -18.06 3.81 7.03
N GLN A 58 -19.27 4.21 7.44
CA GLN A 58 -19.69 5.61 7.35
C GLN A 58 -18.79 6.58 8.13
N LYS A 59 -18.20 6.14 9.26
CA LYS A 59 -17.27 6.96 10.05
C LYS A 59 -15.92 7.07 9.36
N VAL A 60 -15.42 5.98 8.76
CA VAL A 60 -14.20 6.01 7.95
C VAL A 60 -14.33 7.05 6.83
N TRP A 61 -15.44 7.04 6.08
CA TRP A 61 -15.69 8.01 5.02
C TRP A 61 -15.92 9.44 5.51
N ASN A 62 -16.74 9.62 6.56
CA ASN A 62 -17.19 10.96 6.94
C ASN A 62 -16.29 11.70 7.93
N ILE A 63 -15.41 10.98 8.62
CA ILE A 63 -14.51 11.52 9.65
C ILE A 63 -13.06 11.30 9.21
N TYR A 64 -12.61 10.04 9.17
CA TYR A 64 -11.20 9.73 8.93
C TYR A 64 -10.69 10.26 7.59
N PHE A 65 -11.44 10.07 6.50
CA PHE A 65 -11.02 10.57 5.19
C PHE A 65 -11.04 12.09 5.08
N LYS A 66 -11.88 12.79 5.85
CA LYS A 66 -11.84 14.26 5.89
C LYS A 66 -10.59 14.78 6.61
N GLU A 67 -10.18 14.10 7.69
CA GLU A 67 -8.93 14.39 8.40
C GLU A 67 -7.71 14.11 7.50
N LEU A 68 -7.74 13.00 6.75
CA LEU A 68 -6.70 12.69 5.76
C LEU A 68 -6.67 13.66 4.59
N GLU A 69 -7.83 14.09 4.08
CA GLU A 69 -7.91 15.06 2.98
C GLU A 69 -7.15 16.35 3.34
N GLY A 70 -7.39 16.93 4.52
CA GLY A 70 -6.67 18.13 4.95
C GLY A 70 -5.16 17.92 5.04
N THR A 71 -4.74 16.74 5.51
CA THR A 71 -3.33 16.36 5.60
C THR A 71 -2.69 16.22 4.22
N LEU A 72 -3.34 15.51 3.30
CA LEU A 72 -2.84 15.30 1.94
C LEU A 72 -2.82 16.59 1.13
N ARG A 73 -3.83 17.46 1.27
CA ARG A 73 -3.85 18.77 0.59
C ARG A 73 -2.67 19.64 1.01
N THR A 74 -2.34 19.65 2.31
CA THR A 74 -1.21 20.40 2.84
C THR A 74 0.12 19.79 2.40
N LEU A 75 0.30 18.48 2.59
CA LEU A 75 1.54 17.76 2.29
C LEU A 75 1.89 17.81 0.79
N LEU A 76 0.89 17.61 -0.07
CA LEU A 76 1.07 17.43 -1.51
C LEU A 76 0.80 18.70 -2.31
N ASN A 77 0.40 19.79 -1.64
CA ASN A 77 -0.12 21.00 -2.29
C ASN A 77 -1.24 20.67 -3.29
N ALA A 78 -2.16 19.79 -2.89
CA ALA A 78 -3.20 19.26 -3.77
C ALA A 78 -4.42 20.19 -3.87
N ARG A 79 -4.91 20.36 -5.10
CA ARG A 79 -6.15 21.09 -5.39
C ARG A 79 -7.39 20.27 -5.01
N GLU A 80 -7.40 19.00 -5.37
CA GLU A 80 -8.51 18.07 -5.11
C GLU A 80 -7.94 16.72 -4.67
N VAL A 81 -8.57 16.12 -3.64
CA VAL A 81 -8.23 14.78 -3.15
C VAL A 81 -9.52 14.00 -3.06
N LYS A 82 -9.56 12.82 -3.68
CA LYS A 82 -10.74 11.94 -3.66
C LYS A 82 -10.34 10.55 -3.20
N PHE A 83 -10.75 10.20 -1.99
CA PHE A 83 -10.68 8.81 -1.53
C PHE A 83 -11.69 7.97 -2.28
N PHE A 84 -11.31 6.75 -2.64
CA PHE A 84 -12.17 5.84 -3.40
C PHE A 84 -12.16 4.40 -2.86
N ARG A 85 -11.17 4.04 -2.03
CA ARG A 85 -11.09 2.71 -1.43
C ARG A 85 -10.25 2.75 -0.15
N TYR A 86 -10.51 1.83 0.75
CA TYR A 86 -9.57 1.46 1.80
C TYR A 86 -9.59 -0.05 2.04
N GLY A 87 -8.56 -0.54 2.73
CA GLY A 87 -8.50 -1.91 3.23
C GLY A 87 -8.13 -1.93 4.70
N ILE A 88 -8.86 -2.70 5.49
CA ILE A 88 -8.49 -3.03 6.87
C ILE A 88 -7.84 -4.42 6.85
N ARG A 89 -6.68 -4.53 7.50
CA ARG A 89 -5.95 -5.78 7.66
C ARG A 89 -5.72 -6.04 9.14
N LYS A 90 -6.20 -7.17 9.64
CA LYS A 90 -5.99 -7.65 11.03
C LYS A 90 -5.27 -8.99 10.95
N ARG A 91 -4.02 -9.04 11.40
CA ARG A 91 -3.18 -10.23 11.29
C ARG A 91 -3.73 -11.34 12.18
N HIS A 92 -3.99 -12.50 11.61
CA HIS A 92 -4.29 -13.71 12.36
C HIS A 92 -3.03 -14.21 13.07
N VAL A 93 -3.16 -14.75 14.28
CA VAL A 93 -2.03 -15.18 15.11
C VAL A 93 -1.10 -16.17 14.40
N ASP A 94 -1.67 -17.09 13.61
CA ASP A 94 -0.93 -18.13 12.88
C ASP A 94 -0.31 -17.64 11.55
N PHE A 95 -0.64 -16.44 11.07
CA PHE A 95 -0.03 -15.88 9.85
C PHE A 95 1.50 -15.77 10.02
N PRO A 96 2.33 -16.22 9.06
CA PRO A 96 2.02 -16.48 7.64
C PRO A 96 1.65 -17.93 7.32
N VAL A 97 1.51 -18.80 8.33
CA VAL A 97 1.04 -20.16 8.14
C VAL A 97 -0.45 -20.12 7.81
N SER A 98 -0.85 -20.81 6.74
CA SER A 98 -2.26 -20.92 6.38
C SER A 98 -3.00 -21.82 7.36
N THR A 99 -4.12 -21.36 7.90
CA THR A 99 -5.04 -22.17 8.71
C THR A 99 -5.88 -23.13 7.85
N GLY A 100 -5.87 -22.97 6.52
CA GLY A 100 -6.73 -23.70 5.59
C GLY A 100 -8.19 -23.24 5.59
N GLN A 101 -8.51 -22.17 6.32
CA GLN A 101 -9.82 -21.50 6.33
C GLN A 101 -9.68 -20.07 5.84
N GLU A 102 -10.79 -19.47 5.40
CA GLU A 102 -10.82 -18.04 5.12
C GLU A 102 -10.67 -17.25 6.42
N TYR A 103 -9.96 -16.12 6.36
CA TYR A 103 -9.80 -15.21 7.48
C TYR A 103 -10.87 -14.12 7.43
N ASP A 104 -11.37 -13.71 8.60
CA ASP A 104 -12.32 -12.59 8.71
C ASP A 104 -11.77 -11.26 8.16
N PHE A 105 -10.44 -11.10 8.20
CA PHE A 105 -9.75 -9.93 7.71
C PHE A 105 -8.60 -10.30 6.78
N ALA A 106 -8.31 -9.42 5.82
CA ALA A 106 -7.15 -9.57 4.95
C ALA A 106 -5.84 -9.55 5.76
N GLN A 107 -4.91 -10.42 5.37
CA GLN A 107 -3.62 -10.60 6.05
C GLN A 107 -2.53 -9.69 5.46
N PRO A 108 -1.39 -9.47 6.13
CA PRO A 108 -0.25 -8.76 5.52
C PRO A 108 0.20 -9.34 4.17
N THR A 109 0.65 -8.50 3.24
CA THR A 109 1.19 -8.95 1.94
C THR A 109 2.72 -9.02 2.03
N SER A 110 3.31 -10.19 1.84
CA SER A 110 4.78 -10.38 1.86
C SER A 110 5.45 -10.22 0.50
N ILE A 111 4.67 -9.96 -0.55
CA ILE A 111 5.16 -9.78 -1.93
C ILE A 111 5.30 -8.28 -2.19
N ALA A 112 6.48 -7.85 -2.62
CA ALA A 112 6.74 -6.48 -3.00
C ALA A 112 5.94 -6.09 -4.26
N HIS A 113 5.14 -5.02 -4.16
CA HIS A 113 4.30 -4.57 -5.24
C HIS A 113 4.08 -3.04 -5.22
N VAL A 114 3.59 -2.52 -6.34
CA VAL A 114 2.95 -1.20 -6.45
C VAL A 114 1.50 -1.45 -6.85
N ASP A 115 0.54 -0.85 -6.14
CA ASP A 115 -0.91 -1.10 -6.29
C ASP A 115 -1.49 -0.72 -7.65
N ALA A 116 -0.83 0.18 -8.38
CA ALA A 116 -1.36 0.74 -9.61
C ALA A 116 -0.24 1.06 -10.61
N THR A 117 -0.56 0.83 -11.88
CA THR A 117 0.11 1.43 -13.03
C THR A 117 -0.49 2.80 -13.35
N ILE A 118 0.13 3.54 -14.27
CA ILE A 118 -0.46 4.80 -14.74
C ILE A 118 -1.78 4.57 -15.49
N ASP A 119 -1.92 3.47 -16.22
CA ASP A 119 -3.13 3.19 -17.00
C ASP A 119 -4.29 2.76 -16.10
N SER A 120 -4.05 1.88 -15.13
CA SER A 120 -5.05 1.59 -14.08
C SER A 120 -5.44 2.83 -13.27
N THR A 121 -4.51 3.77 -13.04
CA THR A 121 -4.84 5.06 -12.41
C THR A 121 -5.76 5.91 -13.29
N LYS A 122 -5.55 5.96 -14.62
CA LYS A 122 -6.46 6.66 -15.55
C LYS A 122 -7.84 6.00 -15.59
N GLU A 123 -7.92 4.68 -15.54
CA GLU A 123 -9.19 3.97 -15.43
C GLU A 123 -9.92 4.33 -14.13
N GLU A 124 -9.20 4.35 -13.01
CA GLU A 124 -9.77 4.76 -11.73
C GLU A 124 -10.21 6.23 -11.76
N MET A 125 -9.46 7.12 -12.41
CA MET A 125 -9.87 8.50 -12.67
C MET A 125 -11.22 8.56 -13.40
N VAL A 126 -11.42 7.74 -14.44
CA VAL A 126 -12.69 7.65 -15.16
C VAL A 126 -13.81 7.11 -14.27
N ARG A 127 -13.56 6.05 -13.50
CA ARG A 127 -14.54 5.46 -12.58
C ARG A 127 -15.00 6.45 -11.51
N GLN A 128 -14.06 7.21 -10.96
CA GLN A 128 -14.32 8.10 -9.83
C GLN A 128 -14.84 9.47 -10.26
N PHE A 129 -14.40 10.02 -11.39
CA PHE A 129 -14.75 11.38 -11.81
C PHE A 129 -15.73 11.46 -12.98
N GLY A 130 -16.03 10.34 -13.65
CA GLY A 130 -16.98 10.30 -14.77
C GLY A 130 -16.62 11.32 -15.85
N ASP A 131 -17.58 12.16 -16.22
CA ASP A 131 -17.42 13.18 -17.27
C ASP A 131 -16.27 14.18 -17.00
N ARG A 132 -15.93 14.40 -15.72
CA ARG A 132 -14.82 15.29 -15.33
C ARG A 132 -13.45 14.66 -15.56
N ALA A 133 -13.34 13.35 -15.71
CA ALA A 133 -12.06 12.66 -15.72
C ALA A 133 -11.12 13.16 -16.83
N ASN A 134 -11.65 13.34 -18.05
CA ASN A 134 -10.85 13.83 -19.19
C ASN A 134 -10.30 15.23 -18.94
N GLU A 135 -11.07 16.14 -18.33
CA GLU A 135 -10.59 17.47 -17.95
C GLU A 135 -9.51 17.37 -16.87
N LEU A 136 -9.73 16.57 -15.82
CA LEU A 136 -8.81 16.44 -14.70
C LEU A 136 -7.48 15.81 -15.12
N MET A 137 -7.50 14.83 -16.03
CA MET A 137 -6.30 14.18 -16.54
C MET A 137 -5.44 15.08 -17.47
N THR A 138 -5.91 16.28 -17.82
CA THR A 138 -5.05 17.30 -18.46
C THR A 138 -4.09 17.96 -17.47
N ARG A 139 -4.36 17.85 -16.16
CA ARG A 139 -3.49 18.32 -15.08
C ARG A 139 -2.61 17.16 -14.60
N ARG A 140 -1.64 17.46 -13.74
CA ARG A 140 -0.96 16.41 -12.99
C ARG A 140 -1.96 15.72 -12.06
N PHE A 141 -1.90 14.39 -12.02
CA PHE A 141 -2.65 13.57 -11.08
C PHE A 141 -1.80 12.41 -10.56
N SER A 142 -2.15 11.89 -9.40
CA SER A 142 -1.47 10.75 -8.79
C SER A 142 -2.41 9.87 -7.99
N TRP A 143 -2.09 8.58 -7.92
CA TRP A 143 -2.65 7.66 -6.92
C TRP A 143 -1.77 7.69 -5.68
N VAL A 144 -2.38 7.91 -4.52
CA VAL A 144 -1.69 8.00 -3.22
C VAL A 144 -2.32 7.04 -2.23
N ASN A 145 -1.47 6.28 -1.53
CA ASN A 145 -1.86 5.46 -0.40
C ASN A 145 -1.46 6.14 0.92
N VAL A 146 -2.29 5.93 1.94
CA VAL A 146 -2.01 6.32 3.32
C VAL A 146 -2.17 5.09 4.21
N TRP A 147 -1.08 4.66 4.84
CA TRP A 147 -1.06 3.52 5.74
C TRP A 147 -0.95 3.96 7.20
N ARG A 148 -1.78 3.37 8.07
CA ARG A 148 -1.87 3.71 9.48
C ARG A 148 -2.11 2.48 10.36
N PRO A 149 -1.39 2.31 11.48
CA PRO A 149 -1.76 1.39 12.55
C PRO A 149 -3.14 1.69 13.14
N LEU A 150 -3.99 0.68 13.32
CA LEU A 150 -5.21 0.81 14.12
C LEU A 150 -4.94 0.57 15.60
N ARG A 151 -3.93 -0.24 15.90
CA ARG A 151 -3.42 -0.52 17.23
C ARG A 151 -1.90 -0.48 17.17
N GLY A 152 -1.25 0.11 18.16
CA GLY A 152 0.20 0.29 18.11
C GLY A 152 0.90 0.19 19.48
N PRO A 153 2.24 0.17 19.47
CA PRO A 153 3.08 0.20 18.26
C PRO A 153 2.97 -1.08 17.42
N VAL A 154 3.05 -0.95 16.08
CA VAL A 154 3.15 -2.12 15.18
C VAL A 154 4.61 -2.48 15.03
N ASN A 155 5.00 -3.62 15.62
CA ASN A 155 6.37 -4.11 15.57
C ASN A 155 6.50 -5.50 14.93
N ASP A 156 5.42 -6.31 14.86
CA ASP A 156 5.47 -7.70 14.37
C ASP A 156 5.56 -7.80 12.83
N TRP A 157 4.67 -7.09 12.13
CA TRP A 157 4.53 -7.11 10.67
C TRP A 157 4.43 -5.69 10.06
N PRO A 158 5.43 -4.82 10.29
CA PRO A 158 5.38 -3.44 9.84
C PRO A 158 5.26 -3.33 8.31
N LEU A 159 4.79 -2.17 7.84
CA LEU A 159 4.89 -1.82 6.42
C LEU A 159 6.37 -1.59 6.06
N CYS A 160 6.84 -2.28 5.03
CA CYS A 160 8.09 -1.95 4.35
C CYS A 160 7.78 -1.20 3.06
N PHE A 161 8.63 -0.23 2.72
CA PHE A 161 8.56 0.50 1.47
C PHE A 161 9.96 0.69 0.88
N CYS A 162 10.05 0.66 -0.44
CA CYS A 162 11.30 0.84 -1.16
C CYS A 162 11.43 2.30 -1.59
N ASP A 163 12.64 2.87 -1.48
CA ASP A 163 12.97 4.13 -2.09
C ASP A 163 12.76 4.04 -3.61
N ALA A 164 11.74 4.69 -4.14
CA ALA A 164 11.40 4.61 -5.55
C ALA A 164 12.56 5.07 -6.46
N SER A 165 13.47 5.93 -5.97
CA SER A 165 14.67 6.37 -6.70
C SER A 165 15.76 5.30 -6.81
N SER A 166 15.66 4.22 -6.03
CA SER A 166 16.61 3.10 -6.03
C SER A 166 16.20 1.94 -6.93
N VAL A 167 14.98 1.98 -7.46
CA VAL A 167 14.39 0.89 -8.24
C VAL A 167 14.72 1.08 -9.72
N ASP A 168 15.27 0.05 -10.35
CA ASP A 168 15.35 0.00 -11.81
C ASP A 168 13.93 -0.31 -12.34
N PRO A 169 13.32 0.53 -13.20
CA PRO A 169 12.00 0.26 -13.75
C PRO A 169 11.89 -1.11 -14.45
N GLN A 170 13.00 -1.69 -14.92
CA GLN A 170 13.03 -3.05 -15.50
C GLN A 170 12.83 -4.18 -14.48
N ASP A 171 12.97 -3.88 -13.19
CA ASP A 171 12.66 -4.83 -12.12
C ASP A 171 11.15 -4.96 -11.88
N ALA A 172 10.32 -4.05 -12.42
CA ALA A 172 8.89 -4.06 -12.23
C ALA A 172 8.15 -4.64 -13.44
N GLU A 173 7.19 -5.51 -13.19
CA GLU A 173 6.33 -6.09 -14.23
C GLU A 173 4.86 -5.89 -13.90
N ALA A 174 4.11 -5.39 -14.90
CA ALA A 174 2.66 -5.33 -14.83
C ALA A 174 2.08 -6.73 -14.58
N THR A 175 1.21 -6.83 -13.59
CA THR A 175 0.61 -8.09 -13.15
C THR A 175 -0.88 -7.85 -12.88
N ASP A 176 -1.72 -8.70 -13.47
CA ASP A 176 -3.15 -8.66 -13.22
C ASP A 176 -3.49 -9.41 -11.93
N MET A 177 -4.22 -8.73 -11.05
CA MET A 177 -5.00 -9.39 -10.00
C MET A 177 -6.39 -9.68 -10.56
N VAL A 178 -6.62 -10.93 -10.92
CA VAL A 178 -7.88 -11.40 -11.52
C VAL A 178 -8.84 -11.87 -10.44
N TYR A 179 -10.02 -11.26 -10.41
CA TYR A 179 -11.18 -11.66 -9.60
C TYR A 179 -12.26 -12.26 -10.52
N PRO A 180 -13.31 -12.92 -9.97
CA PRO A 180 -14.33 -13.56 -10.81
C PRO A 180 -15.04 -12.61 -11.80
N ASP A 181 -15.18 -11.34 -11.46
CA ASP A 181 -15.99 -10.34 -12.17
C ASP A 181 -15.20 -9.11 -12.66
N TYR A 182 -13.97 -8.93 -12.20
CA TYR A 182 -13.09 -7.85 -12.68
C TYR A 182 -11.61 -8.21 -12.49
N PHE A 183 -10.72 -7.41 -13.06
CA PHE A 183 -9.30 -7.46 -12.74
C PHE A 183 -8.78 -6.07 -12.37
N THR A 184 -7.67 -6.02 -11.66
CA THR A 184 -6.91 -4.79 -11.41
C THR A 184 -5.46 -5.02 -11.78
N GLU A 185 -4.84 -4.06 -12.45
CA GLU A 185 -3.42 -4.13 -12.81
C GLU A 185 -2.57 -3.49 -11.70
N ASN A 186 -1.56 -4.22 -11.24
CA ASN A 186 -0.55 -3.75 -10.30
C ASN A 186 0.86 -3.97 -10.89
N LEU A 187 1.91 -3.57 -10.18
CA LEU A 187 3.29 -3.94 -10.53
C LEU A 187 3.83 -4.93 -9.51
N SER A 188 4.30 -6.09 -9.97
CA SER A 188 5.13 -7.00 -9.17
C SER A 188 6.59 -6.59 -9.29
N LEU A 189 7.34 -6.64 -8.18
CA LEU A 189 8.75 -6.24 -8.17
C LEU A 189 9.68 -7.46 -8.08
N ARG A 190 10.66 -7.53 -8.98
CA ARG A 190 11.78 -8.48 -8.95
C ARG A 190 12.84 -8.00 -7.95
N TYR A 191 13.52 -8.94 -7.31
CA TYR A 191 14.61 -8.62 -6.41
C TYR A 191 15.80 -7.98 -7.14
N ASN A 192 16.32 -6.89 -6.57
CA ASN A 192 17.59 -6.30 -6.99
C ASN A 192 18.30 -5.71 -5.77
N GLN A 193 19.58 -6.06 -5.58
CA GLN A 193 20.39 -5.60 -4.44
C GLN A 193 20.55 -4.07 -4.33
N LYS A 194 20.26 -3.32 -5.40
CA LYS A 194 20.30 -1.85 -5.39
C LYS A 194 19.08 -1.22 -4.72
N GLN A 195 17.99 -1.99 -4.56
CA GLN A 195 16.75 -1.54 -3.93
C GLN A 195 17.01 -1.25 -2.45
N ARG A 196 16.70 -0.02 -2.03
CA ARG A 196 16.83 0.41 -0.64
C ARG A 196 15.46 0.32 0.02
N TRP A 197 15.35 -0.54 1.03
CA TRP A 197 14.11 -0.82 1.73
C TRP A 197 14.13 -0.22 3.13
N TYR A 198 13.01 0.38 3.50
CA TYR A 198 12.84 1.06 4.77
C TYR A 198 11.59 0.56 5.49
N TYR A 199 11.58 0.70 6.80
CA TYR A 199 10.39 0.58 7.65
C TYR A 199 10.51 1.55 8.84
N LEU A 200 9.38 1.81 9.50
CA LEU A 200 9.33 2.63 10.70
C LEU A 200 9.10 1.72 11.92
N SER A 201 10.10 1.58 12.81
CA SER A 201 9.91 0.87 14.08
C SER A 201 9.01 1.65 15.04
N ASP A 202 8.37 0.94 15.97
CA ASP A 202 7.47 1.52 16.96
C ASP A 202 6.37 2.40 16.33
N HIS A 203 5.85 2.01 15.16
CA HIS A 203 4.88 2.82 14.41
C HIS A 203 3.57 2.92 15.22
N THR A 204 3.28 4.12 15.72
CA THR A 204 2.12 4.41 16.56
C THR A 204 0.87 4.80 15.75
N ILE A 205 -0.29 4.83 16.42
CA ILE A 205 -1.57 5.20 15.80
C ILE A 205 -1.67 6.69 15.39
N ASP A 206 -0.76 7.54 15.87
CA ASP A 206 -0.71 8.97 15.55
C ASP A 206 0.22 9.28 14.38
N GLU A 207 0.79 8.25 13.76
CA GLU A 207 1.71 8.36 12.64
C GLU A 207 1.10 7.69 11.41
N ILE A 208 1.23 8.34 10.25
CA ILE A 208 0.81 7.80 8.96
C ILE A 208 1.99 7.79 7.99
N ILE A 209 2.04 6.74 7.16
CA ILE A 209 2.94 6.67 6.02
C ILE A 209 2.12 7.04 4.78
N VAL A 210 2.46 8.17 4.16
CA VAL A 210 1.87 8.60 2.89
C VAL A 210 2.84 8.25 1.77
N PHE A 211 2.37 7.50 0.78
CA PHE A 211 3.25 7.02 -0.29
C PHE A 211 2.53 6.95 -1.64
N LYS A 212 3.28 7.29 -2.68
CA LYS A 212 2.81 7.33 -4.07
C LYS A 212 2.65 5.92 -4.62
N GLN A 213 1.60 5.66 -5.40
CA GLN A 213 1.45 4.42 -6.18
C GLN A 213 1.47 4.66 -7.68
N SER A 214 1.17 5.88 -8.13
CA SER A 214 1.29 6.30 -9.52
C SER A 214 1.32 7.83 -9.59
N ASP A 215 2.00 8.41 -10.58
CA ASP A 215 2.03 9.87 -10.81
C ASP A 215 2.20 10.13 -12.31
N SER A 216 1.30 10.95 -12.86
CA SER A 216 1.23 11.24 -14.29
C SER A 216 2.46 11.94 -14.86
N GLU A 217 3.29 12.55 -14.00
CA GLU A 217 4.55 13.20 -14.39
C GLU A 217 5.79 12.36 -14.06
N SER A 218 5.63 11.12 -13.57
CA SER A 218 6.78 10.29 -13.26
C SER A 218 7.54 9.84 -14.51
N THR A 219 8.86 9.93 -14.46
CA THR A 219 9.77 9.42 -15.49
C THR A 219 10.41 8.07 -15.12
N GLY A 220 10.05 7.51 -13.96
CA GLY A 220 10.57 6.24 -13.45
C GLY A 220 9.44 5.24 -13.21
N LEU A 221 9.54 4.46 -12.13
CA LEU A 221 8.53 3.45 -11.79
C LEU A 221 7.12 4.03 -11.56
N GLY A 222 7.00 5.31 -11.20
CA GLY A 222 5.70 5.94 -10.95
C GLY A 222 5.12 5.72 -9.56
N GLY A 223 5.51 4.65 -8.87
CA GLY A 223 5.04 4.34 -7.52
C GLY A 223 6.10 3.76 -6.60
N VAL A 224 5.75 3.63 -5.33
CA VAL A 224 6.59 3.11 -4.25
C VAL A 224 6.28 1.62 -4.06
N PRO A 225 7.23 0.72 -4.34
CA PRO A 225 7.09 -0.68 -3.99
C PRO A 225 6.97 -0.83 -2.48
N HIS A 226 6.03 -1.66 -2.04
CA HIS A 226 5.78 -1.87 -0.63
C HIS A 226 5.34 -3.31 -0.34
N CYS A 227 5.49 -3.69 0.91
CA CYS A 227 5.30 -5.03 1.41
C CYS A 227 5.08 -5.01 2.93
N SER A 228 5.02 -6.19 3.54
CA SER A 228 5.21 -6.38 4.97
C SER A 228 6.13 -7.57 5.20
N PHE A 229 6.89 -7.54 6.28
CA PHE A 229 7.84 -8.61 6.63
C PHE A 229 7.64 -9.03 8.09
N ALA A 230 7.97 -10.29 8.39
CA ALA A 230 8.06 -10.74 9.78
C ALA A 230 9.29 -10.09 10.42
N ASN A 231 9.09 -9.17 11.35
CA ASN A 231 10.19 -8.49 12.01
C ASN A 231 10.88 -9.43 13.02
N PRO A 232 12.15 -9.83 12.78
CA PRO A 232 12.85 -10.75 13.69
C PRO A 232 13.15 -10.12 15.06
N LYS A 233 12.97 -8.80 15.21
CA LYS A 233 13.16 -8.08 16.48
C LYS A 233 11.88 -7.94 17.30
N ALA A 234 10.73 -8.35 16.77
CA ALA A 234 9.47 -8.28 17.49
C ALA A 234 9.47 -9.22 18.70
N LEU A 235 9.02 -8.73 19.86
CA LEU A 235 8.86 -9.57 21.05
C LEU A 235 7.65 -10.49 20.87
N ALA A 236 7.69 -11.68 21.47
CA ALA A 236 6.56 -12.62 21.42
C ALA A 236 5.28 -12.08 22.10
N THR A 237 5.41 -11.02 22.91
CA THR A 237 4.30 -10.33 23.57
C THR A 237 3.70 -9.20 22.72
N GLU A 238 4.31 -8.86 21.59
CA GLU A 238 3.77 -7.87 20.67
C GLU A 238 2.43 -8.34 20.11
N LEU A 239 1.52 -7.39 19.93
CA LEU A 239 0.19 -7.68 19.42
C LEU A 239 0.25 -7.93 17.91
N PRO A 240 -0.60 -8.82 17.38
CA PRO A 240 -0.73 -8.98 15.94
C PRO A 240 -1.09 -7.64 15.27
N ARG A 241 -0.42 -7.31 14.17
CA ARG A 241 -0.67 -6.08 13.42
C ARG A 241 -2.13 -5.89 13.07
N GLU A 242 -2.61 -4.67 13.31
CA GLU A 242 -3.85 -4.17 12.75
C GLU A 242 -3.63 -2.81 12.08
N SER A 243 -4.11 -2.65 10.84
CA SER A 243 -3.83 -1.47 10.03
C SER A 243 -4.96 -1.15 9.07
N ILE A 244 -5.07 0.14 8.72
CA ILE A 244 -5.88 0.63 7.60
C ILE A 244 -4.97 1.22 6.52
N GLU A 245 -5.31 0.95 5.27
CA GLU A 245 -4.70 1.59 4.11
C GLU A 245 -5.77 2.29 3.29
N ALA A 246 -5.74 3.63 3.26
CA ALA A 246 -6.65 4.46 2.49
C ALA A 246 -6.03 4.82 1.14
N ARG A 247 -6.83 4.84 0.08
CA ARG A 247 -6.39 5.13 -1.29
C ARG A 247 -7.13 6.33 -1.85
N ALA A 248 -6.37 7.26 -2.40
CA ALA A 248 -6.87 8.51 -2.94
C ALA A 248 -6.31 8.81 -4.32
N LEU A 249 -7.14 9.43 -5.15
CA LEU A 249 -6.71 10.16 -6.33
C LEU A 249 -6.46 11.61 -5.93
N VAL A 250 -5.33 12.15 -6.35
CA VAL A 250 -4.87 13.50 -6.03
C VAL A 250 -4.67 14.28 -7.32
N ILE A 251 -5.28 15.47 -7.40
CA ILE A 251 -5.14 16.42 -8.50
C ILE A 251 -4.42 17.66 -8.00
N TYR A 252 -3.42 18.11 -8.73
CA TYR A 252 -2.58 19.25 -8.40
C TYR A 252 -3.06 20.53 -9.13
#